data_AF-A0A7T8BAS7-F1
#
_entry.id   AF-A0A7T8BAS7-F1
#
_cell.length_a   1.000
_cell.length_b   1.000
_cell.length_c   1.000
_cell.angle_alpha   90.00
_cell.angle_beta   90.00
_cell.angle_gamma   90.00
#
_symmetry.space_group_name_H-M   'P 1'
#
loop_
_entity.id
_entity.type
_entity.pdbx_description
1 polymer ?
#
loop_
_entity_poly.entity_id
_entity_poly.type
_entity_poly.pdbx_seq_one_letter_code
_entity_poly.pdbx_strand_id
1 'polypeptide(L)'
;MKHLKFNGALRDLKKLSKDPLLLIVIILLIASLTLFIVYPLIRICIVSFQSGGKFSLINFKEAFSFWYYRQALWNSLMMGALTAVLGTLVGFIFAYALVRADIPGKRFFNIIATIPIISPPFIGALAIIMLFGNNGLISSTLLGLRQANVYGFKGLLFAQVLTFFPVGYITMRGVLESINPTLEDAAMDLGGNRLKIFFKVTLPLAVPGIASSILILFVESLADFGNPLILAGSNFPILSVQAYLEITGMYNLPKGAALAFVLLIPSMTAYLLQKYWVSKKQYITVTGKPTASSNKVVSPGARWAIFVVVSLIAALVLLVYVTILWGAFAKTWGNDNSLTLNNFQYVFKVGFKAVLDTLVIAGLSTPISGILGMVIAFLVVRKQFIGRRYMEFTSMLSFAVPGTVIGIGYILAFNSAPFYLTGTLAILLLNFIFRYIPVGIQGGVAVLKQIDPSIEEAAVDLGADSNTTFRKITLPLMIPAFFSGLIFAFVRGMTAISAAIFLVSARWNFMTVQIMSQVESGRIGAAAAFSVILVAIILVAMAVIKFILRVKYKTTSSILTQ
;
A
#
# COMPACT_ATOMS: atom_id res chain seq x y z
N MET A 1 25.61 6.61 32.97
CA MET A 1 25.03 6.66 31.59
C MET A 1 23.66 7.35 31.44
N LYS A 2 22.72 7.29 32.41
CA LYS A 2 21.43 8.02 32.32
C LYS A 2 21.58 9.57 32.43
N HIS A 3 22.49 10.07 33.26
CA HIS A 3 22.73 11.52 33.44
C HIS A 3 23.27 12.24 32.17
N LEU A 4 24.09 11.57 31.36
CA LEU A 4 24.64 12.13 30.10
C LEU A 4 23.57 12.32 29.01
N LYS A 5 22.54 11.46 28.97
CA LYS A 5 21.42 11.61 28.01
C LYS A 5 20.46 12.74 28.39
N PHE A 6 20.26 12.99 29.68
CA PHE A 6 19.36 14.04 30.18
C PHE A 6 19.93 15.44 29.92
N ASN A 7 21.24 15.64 30.09
CA ASN A 7 21.91 16.90 29.78
C ASN A 7 21.96 17.20 28.27
N GLY A 8 22.03 16.17 27.41
CA GLY A 8 21.89 16.34 25.96
C GLY A 8 20.49 16.85 25.57
N ALA A 9 19.44 16.26 26.13
CA ALA A 9 18.06 16.65 25.89
C ALA A 9 17.76 18.11 26.30
N LEU A 10 18.27 18.55 27.46
CA LEU A 10 18.14 19.93 27.93
C LEU A 10 18.90 20.93 27.05
N ARG A 11 20.03 20.52 26.47
CA ARG A 11 20.84 21.35 25.56
C ARG A 11 20.17 21.49 24.18
N ASP A 12 19.50 20.44 23.70
CA ASP A 12 18.68 20.47 22.49
C ASP A 12 17.43 21.35 22.69
N LEU A 13 16.76 21.28 23.86
CA LEU A 13 15.67 22.20 24.21
C LEU A 13 16.11 23.67 24.23
N LYS A 14 17.29 23.99 24.78
CA LYS A 14 17.85 25.36 24.75
C LYS A 14 18.24 25.84 23.35
N LYS A 15 18.53 24.93 22.41
CA LYS A 15 18.76 25.28 21.00
C LYS A 15 17.44 25.49 20.25
N LEU A 16 16.44 24.65 20.52
CA LEU A 16 15.10 24.74 19.94
C LEU A 16 14.33 25.97 20.46
N SER A 17 14.55 26.39 21.70
CA SER A 17 13.94 27.60 22.27
C SER A 17 14.40 28.89 21.60
N LYS A 18 15.47 28.84 20.78
CA LYS A 18 15.92 29.97 19.95
C LYS A 18 15.18 30.07 18.61
N ASP A 19 14.38 29.07 18.24
CA ASP A 19 13.53 29.06 17.05
C ASP A 19 12.09 28.66 17.43
N PRO A 20 11.25 29.63 17.87
CA PRO A 20 9.92 29.35 18.39
C PRO A 20 8.98 28.73 17.34
N LEU A 21 9.15 29.09 16.05
CA LEU A 21 8.34 28.54 14.97
C LEU A 21 8.59 27.05 14.79
N LEU A 22 9.87 26.64 14.75
CA LEU A 22 10.24 25.24 14.62
C LEU A 22 9.74 24.41 15.80
N LEU A 23 9.79 24.95 17.02
CA LEU A 23 9.25 24.29 18.20
C LEU A 23 7.72 24.11 18.12
N ILE A 24 6.98 25.15 17.70
CA ILE A 24 5.53 25.08 17.49
C ILE A 24 5.19 24.00 16.46
N VAL A 25 5.89 23.98 15.32
CA VAL A 25 5.68 22.96 14.26
C VAL A 25 5.91 21.55 14.81
N ILE A 26 6.99 21.32 15.56
CA ILE A 26 7.28 20.01 16.16
C ILE A 26 6.16 19.60 17.12
N ILE A 27 5.71 20.50 18.00
CA ILE A 27 4.63 20.22 18.97
C ILE A 27 3.33 19.89 18.23
N LEU A 28 2.94 20.70 17.25
CA LEU A 28 1.72 20.48 16.47
C LEU A 28 1.75 19.15 15.72
N LEU A 29 2.89 18.78 15.13
CA LEU A 29 3.05 17.49 14.44
C LEU A 29 2.97 16.32 15.43
N ILE A 30 3.66 16.39 16.56
CA ILE A 30 3.60 15.34 17.59
C ILE A 30 2.17 15.20 18.13
N ALA A 31 1.50 16.32 18.44
CA ALA A 31 0.12 16.32 18.90
C ALA A 31 -0.83 15.71 17.86
N SER A 32 -0.68 16.09 16.59
CA SER A 32 -1.49 15.56 15.48
C SER A 32 -1.27 14.06 15.27
N LEU A 33 -0.02 13.60 15.24
CA LEU A 33 0.30 12.17 15.13
C LEU A 33 -0.25 11.38 16.33
N THR A 34 -0.20 11.95 17.53
CA THR A 34 -0.77 11.32 18.73
C THR A 34 -2.29 11.22 18.63
N LEU A 35 -2.95 12.33 18.27
CA LEU A 35 -4.41 12.42 18.23
C LEU A 35 -5.04 11.59 17.11
N PHE A 36 -4.41 11.52 15.93
CA PHE A 36 -5.01 10.89 14.76
C PHE A 36 -4.45 9.50 14.43
N ILE A 37 -3.32 9.10 15.00
CA ILE A 37 -2.77 7.75 14.81
C ILE A 37 -2.83 6.96 16.11
N VAL A 38 -2.25 7.49 17.20
CA VAL A 38 -2.11 6.73 18.44
C VAL A 38 -3.43 6.61 19.20
N TYR A 39 -4.19 7.70 19.32
CA TYR A 39 -5.44 7.73 20.06
C TYR A 39 -6.50 6.74 19.51
N PRO A 40 -6.77 6.65 18.19
CA PRO A 40 -7.62 5.60 17.62
C PRO A 40 -7.20 4.18 18.02
N LEU A 41 -5.89 3.89 18.02
CA LEU A 41 -5.37 2.57 18.42
C LEU A 41 -5.57 2.33 19.92
N ILE A 42 -5.32 3.33 20.75
CA ILE A 42 -5.60 3.26 22.20
C ILE A 42 -7.08 2.98 22.43
N ARG A 43 -7.99 3.62 21.68
CA ARG A 43 -9.44 3.40 21.81
C ARG A 43 -9.85 1.98 21.46
N ILE A 44 -9.25 1.38 20.43
CA ILE A 44 -9.45 -0.05 20.13
C ILE A 44 -9.00 -0.91 21.30
N CYS A 45 -7.81 -0.66 21.85
CA CYS A 45 -7.33 -1.39 23.02
C CYS A 45 -8.33 -1.24 24.18
N ILE A 46 -8.67 -0.02 24.58
CA ILE A 46 -9.59 0.22 25.72
C ILE A 46 -10.92 -0.50 25.52
N VAL A 47 -11.56 -0.32 24.36
CA VAL A 47 -12.89 -0.87 24.07
C VAL A 47 -12.84 -2.40 23.96
N SER A 48 -11.78 -2.97 23.39
CA SER A 48 -11.63 -4.44 23.29
C SER A 48 -11.52 -5.13 24.66
N PHE A 49 -10.92 -4.46 25.64
CA PHE A 49 -10.75 -4.95 27.01
C PHE A 49 -11.85 -4.43 27.96
N GLN A 50 -12.98 -3.93 27.45
CA GLN A 50 -14.07 -3.42 28.28
C GLN A 50 -15.39 -4.15 28.03
N SER A 51 -16.14 -4.36 29.11
CA SER A 51 -17.56 -4.75 29.09
C SER A 51 -18.29 -3.88 30.12
N GLY A 52 -19.32 -3.15 29.68
CA GLY A 52 -20.06 -2.21 30.54
C GLY A 52 -19.20 -1.13 31.20
N GLY A 53 -18.11 -0.69 30.55
CA GLY A 53 -17.17 0.30 31.07
C GLY A 53 -16.14 -0.23 32.09
N LYS A 54 -16.20 -1.51 32.46
CA LYS A 54 -15.21 -2.16 33.33
C LYS A 54 -14.24 -3.01 32.53
N PHE A 55 -13.01 -3.17 33.02
CA PHE A 55 -12.05 -4.07 32.42
C PHE A 55 -12.59 -5.51 32.41
N SER A 56 -12.59 -6.15 31.25
CA SER A 56 -13.08 -7.50 31.06
C SER A 56 -12.43 -8.16 29.85
N LEU A 57 -12.12 -9.45 29.97
CA LEU A 57 -11.64 -10.30 28.87
C LEU A 57 -12.77 -11.03 28.15
N ILE A 58 -14.03 -10.71 28.45
CA ILE A 58 -15.19 -11.43 27.92
C ILE A 58 -15.25 -11.38 26.39
N ASN A 59 -14.93 -10.23 25.78
CA ASN A 59 -14.95 -10.08 24.32
C ASN A 59 -13.94 -11.02 23.65
N PHE A 60 -12.77 -11.22 24.26
CA PHE A 60 -11.76 -12.17 23.78
C PHE A 60 -12.18 -13.60 24.06
N LYS A 61 -12.72 -13.89 25.25
CA LYS A 61 -13.22 -15.22 25.59
C LYS A 61 -14.30 -15.65 24.62
N GLU A 62 -15.27 -14.79 24.32
CA GLU A 62 -16.32 -15.05 23.34
C GLU A 62 -15.73 -15.21 21.93
N ALA A 63 -14.91 -14.27 21.47
CA ALA A 63 -14.27 -14.35 20.16
C ALA A 63 -13.48 -15.66 19.98
N PHE A 64 -12.71 -16.09 20.98
CA PHE A 64 -11.94 -17.32 20.90
C PHE A 64 -12.73 -18.57 21.29
N SER A 65 -13.94 -18.47 21.85
CA SER A 65 -14.78 -19.65 22.16
C SER A 65 -15.44 -20.20 20.90
N PHE A 66 -15.87 -19.32 19.99
CA PHE A 66 -16.47 -19.76 18.73
C PHE A 66 -15.39 -20.26 17.75
N TRP A 67 -15.58 -21.49 17.28
CA TRP A 67 -14.72 -22.11 16.25
C TRP A 67 -14.56 -21.21 15.02
N TYR A 68 -15.63 -20.55 14.60
CA TYR A 68 -15.67 -19.74 13.39
C TYR A 68 -14.66 -18.58 13.40
N TYR A 69 -14.48 -17.85 14.51
CA TYR A 69 -13.47 -16.78 14.56
C TYR A 69 -12.04 -17.32 14.74
N ARG A 70 -11.86 -18.47 15.42
CA ARG A 70 -10.55 -19.15 15.45
C ARG A 70 -10.11 -19.55 14.05
N GLN A 71 -11.04 -20.11 13.28
CA GLN A 71 -10.83 -20.42 11.86
C GLN A 71 -10.58 -19.14 11.05
N ALA A 72 -11.28 -18.04 11.33
CA ALA A 72 -11.05 -16.76 10.67
C ALA A 72 -9.63 -16.22 10.88
N LEU A 73 -9.11 -16.32 12.12
CA LEU A 73 -7.72 -15.96 12.44
C LEU A 73 -6.74 -16.86 11.69
N TRP A 74 -6.93 -18.18 11.73
CA TRP A 74 -6.05 -19.11 11.04
C TRP A 74 -6.05 -18.87 9.53
N ASN A 75 -7.22 -18.72 8.92
CA ASN A 75 -7.36 -18.40 7.50
C ASN A 75 -6.67 -17.09 7.16
N SER A 76 -6.81 -16.03 7.98
CA SER A 76 -6.10 -14.77 7.77
C SER A 76 -4.58 -14.92 7.81
N LEU A 77 -4.03 -15.67 8.77
CA LEU A 77 -2.58 -15.91 8.87
C LEU A 77 -2.06 -16.76 7.70
N MET A 78 -2.79 -17.83 7.35
CA MET A 78 -2.47 -18.71 6.23
C MET A 78 -2.51 -17.94 4.90
N MET A 79 -3.56 -17.16 4.67
CA MET A 79 -3.71 -16.30 3.50
C MET A 79 -2.57 -15.27 3.43
N GLY A 80 -2.28 -14.60 4.55
CA GLY A 80 -1.16 -13.67 4.65
C GLY A 80 0.16 -14.31 4.22
N ALA A 81 0.48 -15.48 4.76
CA ALA A 81 1.74 -16.17 4.48
C ALA A 81 1.82 -16.64 3.01
N LEU A 82 0.78 -17.27 2.49
CA LEU A 82 0.77 -17.80 1.13
C LEU A 82 0.77 -16.68 0.08
N THR A 83 -0.06 -15.65 0.26
CA THR A 83 -0.06 -14.47 -0.60
C THR A 83 1.30 -13.78 -0.58
N ALA A 84 1.95 -13.67 0.58
CA ALA A 84 3.27 -13.08 0.69
C ALA A 84 4.33 -13.87 -0.08
N VAL A 85 4.40 -15.18 0.10
CA VAL A 85 5.38 -16.02 -0.58
C VAL A 85 5.14 -16.04 -2.09
N LEU A 86 3.90 -16.28 -2.53
CA LEU A 86 3.58 -16.37 -3.95
C LEU A 86 3.67 -15.01 -4.65
N GLY A 87 3.19 -13.94 -4.00
CA GLY A 87 3.30 -12.59 -4.53
C GLY A 87 4.76 -12.11 -4.63
N THR A 88 5.61 -12.42 -3.64
CA THR A 88 7.05 -12.14 -3.72
C THR A 88 7.71 -12.99 -4.80
N LEU A 89 7.32 -14.26 -4.96
CA LEU A 89 7.86 -15.12 -6.02
C LEU A 89 7.54 -14.57 -7.42
N VAL A 90 6.27 -14.23 -7.68
CA VAL A 90 5.86 -13.62 -8.96
C VAL A 90 6.57 -12.28 -9.17
N GLY A 91 6.62 -11.44 -8.13
CA GLY A 91 7.35 -10.17 -8.17
C GLY A 91 8.85 -10.35 -8.45
N PHE A 92 9.49 -11.35 -7.86
CA PHE A 92 10.89 -11.69 -8.10
C PHE A 92 11.12 -12.13 -9.54
N ILE A 93 10.23 -12.97 -10.10
CA ILE A 93 10.34 -13.42 -11.50
C ILE A 93 10.31 -12.21 -12.46
N PHE A 94 9.36 -11.28 -12.27
CA PHE A 94 9.31 -10.06 -13.07
C PHE A 94 10.57 -9.19 -12.89
N ALA A 95 10.97 -8.96 -11.64
CA ALA A 95 12.13 -8.14 -11.33
C ALA A 95 13.41 -8.72 -11.94
N TYR A 96 13.62 -10.04 -11.79
CA TYR A 96 14.77 -10.74 -12.36
C TYR A 96 14.76 -10.73 -13.88
N ALA A 97 13.58 -10.89 -14.50
CA ALA A 97 13.44 -10.83 -15.95
C ALA A 97 13.86 -9.47 -16.54
N LEU A 98 13.45 -8.39 -15.88
CA LEU A 98 13.67 -7.01 -16.33
C LEU A 98 15.09 -6.52 -16.04
N VAL A 99 15.62 -6.84 -14.87
CA VAL A 99 16.93 -6.36 -14.39
C VAL A 99 18.08 -7.23 -14.86
N ARG A 100 17.97 -8.57 -14.75
CA ARG A 100 19.08 -9.51 -14.98
C ARG A 100 18.97 -10.28 -16.30
N ALA A 101 17.79 -10.78 -16.65
CA ALA A 101 17.61 -11.62 -17.84
C ALA A 101 17.58 -10.84 -19.16
N ASP A 102 17.41 -9.52 -19.11
CA ASP A 102 17.42 -8.64 -20.27
C ASP A 102 16.36 -9.02 -21.32
N ILE A 103 15.13 -9.38 -20.92
CA ILE A 103 14.08 -9.83 -21.86
C ILE A 103 13.66 -8.75 -22.87
N PRO A 104 13.19 -9.12 -24.09
CA PRO A 104 12.61 -8.15 -25.02
C PRO A 104 11.34 -7.51 -24.44
N GLY A 105 11.02 -6.29 -24.86
CA GLY A 105 9.77 -5.62 -24.45
C GLY A 105 9.72 -5.14 -22.99
N LYS A 106 10.86 -4.90 -22.33
CA LYS A 106 10.94 -4.53 -20.90
C LYS A 106 9.95 -3.45 -20.45
N ARG A 107 9.76 -2.40 -21.26
CA ARG A 107 8.83 -1.30 -20.96
C ARG A 107 7.39 -1.79 -20.84
N PHE A 108 6.96 -2.69 -21.72
CA PHE A 108 5.63 -3.28 -21.70
C PHE A 108 5.39 -4.11 -20.43
N PHE A 109 6.33 -5.00 -20.08
CA PHE A 109 6.22 -5.82 -18.87
C PHE A 109 6.28 -5.00 -17.59
N ASN A 110 7.08 -3.93 -17.56
CA ASN A 110 7.09 -3.01 -16.43
C ASN A 110 5.72 -2.32 -16.25
N ILE A 111 5.10 -1.86 -17.33
CA ILE A 111 3.76 -1.26 -17.28
C ILE A 111 2.77 -2.31 -16.76
N ILE A 112 2.73 -3.51 -17.34
CA ILE A 112 1.78 -4.55 -16.91
C ILE A 112 1.97 -4.94 -15.45
N ALA A 113 3.22 -5.08 -14.99
CA ALA A 113 3.51 -5.42 -13.61
C ALA A 113 3.05 -4.33 -12.62
N THR A 114 2.90 -3.09 -13.06
CA THR A 114 2.54 -1.94 -12.19
C THR A 114 1.06 -1.57 -12.26
N ILE A 115 0.33 -1.97 -13.31
CA ILE A 115 -1.11 -1.68 -13.46
C ILE A 115 -1.91 -2.06 -12.19
N PRO A 116 -1.71 -3.22 -11.53
CA PRO A 116 -2.56 -3.57 -10.38
C PRO A 116 -2.39 -2.68 -9.16
N ILE A 117 -1.29 -1.94 -9.04
CA ILE A 117 -1.10 -0.92 -7.98
C ILE A 117 -2.05 0.27 -8.19
N ILE A 118 -2.30 0.60 -9.45
CA ILE A 118 -3.11 1.75 -9.87
C ILE A 118 -4.61 1.43 -9.76
N SER A 119 -4.93 0.14 -9.64
CA SER A 119 -6.29 -0.38 -9.67
C SER A 119 -6.81 -0.69 -8.26
N PRO A 120 -8.11 -0.47 -7.98
CA PRO A 120 -8.72 -0.90 -6.73
C PRO A 120 -8.42 -2.37 -6.37
N PRO A 121 -8.19 -2.69 -5.09
CA PRO A 121 -7.69 -4.00 -4.68
C PRO A 121 -8.63 -5.16 -5.03
N PHE A 122 -9.94 -4.89 -5.11
CA PHE A 122 -10.99 -5.88 -5.42
C PHE A 122 -11.29 -6.05 -6.92
N ILE A 123 -10.59 -5.33 -7.82
CA ILE A 123 -10.68 -5.63 -9.27
C ILE A 123 -10.26 -7.07 -9.55
N GLY A 124 -9.23 -7.57 -8.84
CA GLY A 124 -8.85 -8.98 -8.90
C GLY A 124 -10.02 -9.90 -8.54
N ALA A 125 -10.70 -9.62 -7.42
CA ALA A 125 -11.87 -10.39 -7.00
C ALA A 125 -13.02 -10.36 -8.03
N LEU A 126 -13.36 -9.17 -8.53
CA LEU A 126 -14.42 -8.99 -9.52
C LEU A 126 -14.10 -9.73 -10.83
N ALA A 127 -12.86 -9.61 -11.31
CA ALA A 127 -12.43 -10.27 -12.52
C ALA A 127 -12.45 -11.80 -12.41
N ILE A 128 -12.11 -12.37 -11.25
CA ILE A 128 -12.20 -13.82 -11.02
C ILE A 128 -13.65 -14.28 -11.05
N ILE A 129 -14.59 -13.55 -10.45
CA ILE A 129 -16.02 -13.86 -10.56
C ILE A 129 -16.45 -13.86 -12.03
N MET A 130 -16.01 -12.84 -12.78
CA MET A 130 -16.36 -12.71 -14.20
C MET A 130 -15.70 -13.74 -15.12
N LEU A 131 -14.49 -14.20 -14.79
CA LEU A 131 -13.76 -15.20 -15.58
C LEU A 131 -14.14 -16.63 -15.21
N PHE A 132 -14.19 -16.93 -13.93
CA PHE A 132 -14.25 -18.30 -13.41
C PHE A 132 -15.50 -18.61 -12.57
N GLY A 133 -16.35 -17.61 -12.28
CA GLY A 133 -17.60 -17.81 -11.53
C GLY A 133 -18.61 -18.66 -12.30
N ASN A 134 -19.79 -18.90 -11.74
CA ASN A 134 -20.75 -19.83 -12.37
C ASN A 134 -21.18 -19.41 -13.80
N ASN A 135 -21.28 -18.10 -14.05
CA ASN A 135 -21.53 -17.52 -15.38
C ASN A 135 -20.27 -16.88 -15.98
N GLY A 136 -19.09 -17.42 -15.63
CA GLY A 136 -17.82 -16.85 -16.04
C GLY A 136 -17.47 -17.15 -17.50
N LEU A 137 -16.69 -16.26 -18.12
CA LEU A 137 -16.25 -16.42 -19.51
C LEU A 137 -15.46 -17.73 -19.74
N ILE A 138 -14.55 -18.07 -18.82
CA ILE A 138 -13.75 -19.28 -18.93
C ILE A 138 -14.54 -20.49 -18.45
N SER A 139 -15.12 -20.41 -17.25
CA SER A 139 -15.84 -21.53 -16.65
C SER A 139 -17.04 -21.98 -17.47
N SER A 140 -17.96 -21.07 -17.79
CA SER A 140 -19.22 -21.41 -18.47
C SER A 140 -19.07 -21.43 -19.99
N THR A 141 -18.48 -20.39 -20.59
CA THR A 141 -18.43 -20.28 -22.07
C THR A 141 -17.34 -21.14 -22.69
N LEU A 142 -16.12 -21.14 -22.13
CA LEU A 142 -14.99 -21.88 -22.72
C LEU A 142 -14.94 -23.35 -22.28
N LEU A 143 -15.18 -23.63 -20.99
CA LEU A 143 -15.02 -24.97 -20.39
C LEU A 143 -16.35 -25.70 -20.14
N GLY A 144 -17.51 -25.03 -20.27
CA GLY A 144 -18.82 -25.66 -20.08
C GLY A 144 -19.12 -26.12 -18.64
N LEU A 145 -18.41 -25.60 -17.63
CA LEU A 145 -18.56 -25.96 -16.23
C LEU A 145 -19.83 -25.32 -15.64
N ARG A 146 -20.79 -26.14 -15.22
CA ARG A 146 -22.10 -25.68 -14.71
C ARG A 146 -22.18 -25.43 -13.20
N GLN A 147 -21.08 -25.63 -12.46
CA GLN A 147 -20.99 -25.44 -11.00
C GLN A 147 -19.61 -24.91 -10.56
N ALA A 148 -19.05 -23.97 -11.32
CA ALA A 148 -17.76 -23.39 -10.97
C ALA A 148 -17.89 -22.50 -9.73
N ASN A 149 -17.25 -22.89 -8.63
CA ASN A 149 -17.21 -22.10 -7.40
C ASN A 149 -15.85 -21.40 -7.26
N VAL A 150 -15.86 -20.08 -7.39
CA VAL A 150 -14.69 -19.21 -7.19
C VAL A 150 -14.53 -18.73 -5.75
N TYR A 151 -15.58 -18.86 -4.94
CA TYR A 151 -15.57 -18.41 -3.56
C TYR A 151 -14.73 -19.36 -2.68
N GLY A 152 -14.16 -18.81 -1.63
CA GLY A 152 -13.28 -19.49 -0.69
C GLY A 152 -11.80 -19.30 -1.01
N PHE A 153 -11.00 -20.22 -0.48
CA PHE A 153 -9.54 -20.11 -0.43
C PHE A 153 -8.87 -19.87 -1.80
N LYS A 154 -9.21 -20.66 -2.83
CA LYS A 154 -8.49 -20.64 -4.11
C LYS A 154 -8.68 -19.33 -4.87
N GLY A 155 -9.92 -18.87 -5.01
CA GLY A 155 -10.21 -17.61 -5.68
C GLY A 155 -9.66 -16.43 -4.91
N LEU A 156 -9.78 -16.43 -3.57
CA LEU A 156 -9.22 -15.37 -2.75
C LEU A 156 -7.69 -15.30 -2.85
N LEU A 157 -6.99 -16.43 -2.80
CA LEU A 157 -5.53 -16.48 -2.92
C LEU A 157 -5.06 -15.94 -4.26
N PHE A 158 -5.72 -16.36 -5.34
CA PHE A 158 -5.42 -15.86 -6.68
C PHE A 158 -5.63 -14.34 -6.78
N ALA A 159 -6.76 -13.83 -6.26
CA ALA A 159 -7.05 -12.39 -6.25
C ALA A 159 -5.96 -11.61 -5.54
N GLN A 160 -5.58 -12.06 -4.34
CA GLN A 160 -4.59 -11.36 -3.53
C GLN A 160 -3.19 -11.42 -4.14
N VAL A 161 -2.78 -12.56 -4.71
CA VAL A 161 -1.49 -12.64 -5.41
C VAL A 161 -1.45 -11.69 -6.59
N LEU A 162 -2.50 -11.64 -7.41
CA LEU A 162 -2.59 -10.71 -8.55
C LEU A 162 -2.56 -9.24 -8.09
N THR A 163 -3.25 -8.92 -7.00
CA THR A 163 -3.34 -7.56 -6.46
C THR A 163 -2.02 -7.11 -5.82
N PHE A 164 -1.30 -8.00 -5.12
CA PHE A 164 -0.15 -7.62 -4.30
C PHE A 164 1.23 -7.98 -4.88
N PHE A 165 1.34 -8.85 -5.90
CA PHE A 165 2.63 -9.11 -6.55
C PHE A 165 3.35 -7.85 -7.08
N PRO A 166 2.67 -6.76 -7.53
CA PRO A 166 3.36 -5.56 -7.97
C PRO A 166 4.21 -4.89 -6.89
N VAL A 167 3.74 -4.94 -5.63
CA VAL A 167 4.49 -4.45 -4.48
C VAL A 167 5.76 -5.30 -4.29
N GLY A 168 5.64 -6.62 -4.49
CA GLY A 168 6.77 -7.54 -4.49
C GLY A 168 7.75 -7.26 -5.64
N TYR A 169 7.22 -6.98 -6.83
CA TYR A 169 7.99 -6.61 -8.01
C TYR A 169 8.83 -5.35 -7.77
N ILE A 170 8.22 -4.25 -7.33
CA ILE A 170 8.94 -2.99 -7.06
C ILE A 170 10.02 -3.19 -5.99
N THR A 171 9.69 -3.91 -4.93
CA THR A 171 10.63 -4.21 -3.84
C THR A 171 11.83 -5.03 -4.36
N MET A 172 11.56 -6.12 -5.07
CA MET A 172 12.62 -7.01 -5.57
C MET A 172 13.43 -6.37 -6.70
N ARG A 173 12.81 -5.52 -7.51
CA ARG A 173 13.52 -4.76 -8.54
C ARG A 173 14.56 -3.85 -7.90
N GLY A 174 14.18 -3.04 -6.91
CA GLY A 174 15.13 -2.16 -6.22
C GLY A 174 16.28 -2.93 -5.56
N VAL A 175 15.98 -4.09 -4.97
CA VAL A 175 17.00 -4.99 -4.41
C VAL A 175 17.96 -5.49 -5.49
N LEU A 176 17.42 -6.01 -6.60
CA LEU A 176 18.24 -6.54 -7.69
C LEU A 176 19.05 -5.44 -8.38
N GLU A 177 18.51 -4.24 -8.57
CA GLU A 177 19.25 -3.10 -9.12
C GLU A 177 20.37 -2.63 -8.18
N SER A 178 20.19 -2.77 -6.86
CA SER A 178 21.22 -2.42 -5.87
C SER A 178 22.40 -3.40 -5.81
N ILE A 179 22.25 -4.63 -6.32
CA ILE A 179 23.34 -5.61 -6.31
C ILE A 179 24.35 -5.27 -7.40
N ASN A 180 25.60 -5.00 -7.03
CA ASN A 180 26.64 -4.68 -7.99
C ASN A 180 26.89 -5.84 -8.97
N PRO A 181 26.69 -5.65 -10.29
CA PRO A 181 26.93 -6.69 -11.29
C PRO A 181 28.36 -7.24 -11.29
N THR A 182 29.37 -6.48 -10.84
CA THR A 182 30.77 -6.94 -10.82
C THR A 182 31.00 -8.13 -9.89
N LEU A 183 30.15 -8.35 -8.88
CA LEU A 183 30.20 -9.55 -8.05
C LEU A 183 29.83 -10.82 -8.84
N GLU A 184 28.91 -10.69 -9.79
CA GLU A 184 28.51 -11.78 -10.68
C GLU A 184 29.61 -12.03 -11.72
N ASP A 185 30.26 -10.97 -12.23
CA ASP A 185 31.41 -11.05 -13.13
C ASP A 185 32.61 -11.73 -12.48
N ALA A 186 33.00 -11.30 -11.28
CA ALA A 186 34.11 -11.92 -10.54
C ALA A 186 33.84 -13.40 -10.24
N ALA A 187 32.58 -13.78 -9.99
CA ALA A 187 32.21 -15.17 -9.82
C ALA A 187 32.29 -15.98 -11.12
N MET A 188 32.05 -15.37 -12.29
CA MET A 188 32.29 -15.99 -13.61
C MET A 188 33.80 -16.19 -13.84
N ASP A 189 34.63 -15.20 -13.52
CA ASP A 189 36.08 -15.26 -13.69
C ASP A 189 36.71 -16.37 -12.82
N LEU A 190 36.15 -16.62 -11.64
CA LEU A 190 36.52 -17.75 -10.76
C LEU A 190 35.97 -19.12 -11.22
N GLY A 191 35.44 -19.22 -12.45
CA GLY A 191 34.91 -20.46 -13.02
C GLY A 191 33.48 -20.82 -12.58
N GLY A 192 32.73 -19.86 -12.04
CA GLY A 192 31.33 -20.04 -11.68
C GLY A 192 30.43 -20.15 -12.92
N ASN A 193 29.66 -21.23 -13.02
CA ASN A 193 28.59 -21.29 -14.03
C ASN A 193 27.38 -20.44 -13.61
N ARG A 194 26.53 -20.06 -14.58
CA ARG A 194 25.39 -19.14 -14.38
C ARG A 194 24.40 -19.58 -13.27
N LEU A 195 24.12 -20.88 -13.17
CA LEU A 195 23.26 -21.44 -12.11
C LEU A 195 23.92 -21.31 -10.73
N LYS A 196 25.21 -21.65 -10.64
CA LYS A 196 26.00 -21.51 -9.42
C LYS A 196 26.05 -20.04 -8.98
N ILE A 197 26.24 -19.11 -9.91
CA ILE A 197 26.23 -17.66 -9.62
C ILE A 197 24.88 -17.23 -9.07
N PHE A 198 23.78 -17.64 -9.69
CA PHE A 198 22.45 -17.34 -9.17
C PHE A 198 22.28 -17.84 -7.73
N PHE A 199 22.58 -19.10 -7.43
CA PHE A 199 22.36 -19.68 -6.10
C PHE A 199 23.40 -19.27 -5.04
N LYS A 200 24.63 -18.90 -5.42
CA LYS A 200 25.72 -18.59 -4.49
C LYS A 200 26.02 -17.09 -4.35
N VAL A 201 25.60 -16.27 -5.31
CA VAL A 201 25.86 -14.82 -5.32
C VAL A 201 24.55 -14.04 -5.33
N THR A 202 23.79 -14.12 -6.44
CA THR A 202 22.61 -13.26 -6.64
C THR A 202 21.52 -13.51 -5.61
N LEU A 203 21.12 -14.78 -5.41
CA LEU A 203 20.03 -15.15 -4.51
C LEU A 203 20.39 -14.86 -3.04
N PRO A 204 21.55 -15.28 -2.49
CA PRO A 204 21.92 -14.95 -1.10
C PRO A 204 21.98 -13.45 -0.82
N LEU A 205 22.48 -12.64 -1.78
CA LEU A 205 22.47 -11.17 -1.66
C LEU A 205 21.06 -10.59 -1.72
N ALA A 206 20.13 -11.25 -2.44
CA ALA A 206 18.73 -10.86 -2.52
C ALA A 206 17.88 -11.33 -1.32
N VAL A 207 18.32 -12.34 -0.54
CA VAL A 207 17.54 -12.93 0.58
C VAL A 207 17.00 -11.89 1.58
N PRO A 208 17.78 -10.90 2.06
CA PRO A 208 17.24 -9.85 2.94
C PRO A 208 16.12 -9.06 2.27
N GLY A 209 16.23 -8.81 0.96
CA GLY A 209 15.21 -8.17 0.15
C GLY A 209 13.95 -9.03 -0.03
N ILE A 210 14.13 -10.33 -0.28
CA ILE A 210 13.03 -11.30 -0.36
C ILE A 210 12.27 -11.36 0.96
N ALA A 211 12.98 -11.47 2.09
CA ALA A 211 12.38 -11.46 3.42
C ALA A 211 11.62 -10.15 3.69
N SER A 212 12.16 -9.00 3.27
CA SER A 212 11.47 -7.71 3.38
C SER A 212 10.19 -7.69 2.56
N SER A 213 10.24 -8.17 1.30
CA SER A 213 9.08 -8.28 0.43
C SER A 213 8.00 -9.18 1.03
N ILE A 214 8.36 -10.36 1.54
CA ILE A 214 7.42 -11.29 2.19
C ILE A 214 6.73 -10.61 3.38
N LEU A 215 7.47 -9.93 4.25
CA LEU A 215 6.88 -9.25 5.41
C LEU A 215 5.94 -8.10 4.99
N ILE A 216 6.30 -7.33 3.95
CA ILE A 216 5.44 -6.27 3.41
C ILE A 216 4.14 -6.85 2.85
N LEU A 217 4.23 -7.89 2.01
CA LEU A 217 3.05 -8.48 1.39
C LEU A 217 2.17 -9.23 2.41
N PHE A 218 2.78 -9.77 3.47
CA PHE A 218 2.04 -10.36 4.59
C PHE A 218 1.17 -9.31 5.29
N VAL A 219 1.73 -8.14 5.56
CA VAL A 219 1.00 -6.99 6.13
C VAL A 219 -0.10 -6.51 5.18
N GLU A 220 0.19 -6.38 3.88
CA GLU A 220 -0.81 -5.95 2.87
C GLU A 220 -1.97 -6.96 2.77
N SER A 221 -1.69 -8.27 2.79
CA SER A 221 -2.73 -9.32 2.77
C SER A 221 -3.59 -9.34 4.03
N LEU A 222 -3.00 -9.17 5.22
CA LEU A 222 -3.76 -9.03 6.47
C LEU A 222 -4.58 -7.74 6.53
N ALA A 223 -4.08 -6.66 5.90
CA ALA A 223 -4.77 -5.39 5.78
C ALA A 223 -5.87 -5.38 4.70
N ASP A 224 -5.90 -6.42 3.87
CA ASP A 224 -6.90 -6.56 2.82
C ASP A 224 -8.28 -6.85 3.42
N PHE A 225 -9.26 -6.23 2.78
CA PHE A 225 -10.65 -6.29 3.17
C PHE A 225 -11.53 -6.48 1.95
N GLY A 226 -11.23 -5.78 0.85
CA GLY A 226 -12.02 -5.82 -0.39
C GLY A 226 -12.08 -7.22 -1.00
N ASN A 227 -10.94 -7.88 -1.24
CA ASN A 227 -10.98 -9.22 -1.83
C ASN A 227 -11.64 -10.25 -0.91
N PRO A 228 -11.30 -10.32 0.40
CA PRO A 228 -11.97 -11.22 1.33
C PRO A 228 -13.47 -11.03 1.40
N LEU A 229 -13.97 -9.79 1.46
CA LEU A 229 -15.40 -9.55 1.57
C LEU A 229 -16.18 -10.10 0.37
N ILE A 230 -15.60 -10.01 -0.84
CA ILE A 230 -16.22 -10.50 -2.07
C ILE A 230 -16.04 -12.02 -2.23
N LEU A 231 -14.82 -12.54 -2.03
CA LEU A 231 -14.47 -13.90 -2.45
C LEU A 231 -14.42 -14.91 -1.33
N ALA A 232 -14.25 -14.52 -0.06
CA ALA A 232 -14.08 -15.49 1.01
C ALA A 232 -15.33 -16.37 1.20
N GLY A 233 -16.52 -15.79 1.02
CA GLY A 233 -17.80 -16.47 1.27
C GLY A 233 -17.97 -16.86 2.74
N SER A 234 -19.04 -17.60 3.04
CA SER A 234 -19.35 -18.07 4.40
C SER A 234 -18.45 -19.23 4.85
N ASN A 235 -17.95 -20.04 3.92
CA ASN A 235 -17.21 -21.27 4.25
C ASN A 235 -15.72 -21.03 4.51
N PHE A 236 -15.21 -19.83 4.25
CA PHE A 236 -13.80 -19.48 4.47
C PHE A 236 -13.69 -18.13 5.18
N PRO A 237 -14.10 -18.01 6.45
CA PRO A 237 -14.12 -16.72 7.14
C PRO A 237 -12.72 -16.10 7.21
N ILE A 238 -12.65 -14.78 7.10
CA ILE A 238 -11.44 -13.97 7.22
C ILE A 238 -11.65 -12.94 8.34
N LEU A 239 -10.67 -12.79 9.23
CA LEU A 239 -10.82 -12.02 10.46
C LEU A 239 -11.16 -10.54 10.22
N SER A 240 -10.58 -9.93 9.18
CA SER A 240 -10.88 -8.52 8.81
C SER A 240 -12.34 -8.32 8.42
N VAL A 241 -12.95 -9.30 7.73
CA VAL A 241 -14.36 -9.31 7.36
C VAL A 241 -15.24 -9.56 8.59
N GLN A 242 -14.85 -10.49 9.47
CA GLN A 242 -15.61 -10.77 10.68
C GLN A 242 -15.66 -9.57 11.62
N ALA A 243 -14.54 -8.83 11.77
CA ALA A 243 -14.53 -7.58 12.55
C ALA A 243 -15.52 -6.54 11.99
N TYR A 244 -15.65 -6.47 10.67
CA TYR A 244 -16.63 -5.60 10.01
C TYR A 244 -18.07 -6.05 10.24
N LEU A 245 -18.37 -7.34 10.05
CA LEU A 245 -19.71 -7.89 10.19
C LEU A 245 -20.23 -7.82 11.64
N GLU A 246 -19.36 -7.97 12.64
CA GLU A 246 -19.75 -7.75 14.04
C GLU A 246 -20.24 -6.33 14.30
N ILE A 247 -19.62 -5.33 13.67
CA ILE A 247 -19.96 -3.93 13.88
C ILE A 247 -21.19 -3.54 13.07
N THR A 248 -21.23 -3.92 11.79
CA THR A 248 -22.24 -3.46 10.84
C THR A 248 -23.47 -4.35 10.77
N GLY A 249 -23.30 -5.67 10.98
CA GLY A 249 -24.39 -6.63 11.00
C GLY A 249 -24.94 -6.87 12.40
N MET A 250 -24.05 -7.08 13.39
CA MET A 250 -24.44 -7.44 14.77
C MET A 250 -24.49 -6.25 15.75
N TYR A 251 -24.11 -5.05 15.31
CA TYR A 251 -24.02 -3.84 16.15
C TYR A 251 -23.16 -4.00 17.42
N ASN A 252 -22.19 -4.92 17.40
CA ASN A 252 -21.33 -5.24 18.52
C ASN A 252 -19.94 -4.59 18.37
N LEU A 253 -19.86 -3.31 18.75
CA LEU A 253 -18.62 -2.53 18.71
C LEU A 253 -17.49 -3.14 19.58
N PRO A 254 -17.70 -3.56 20.84
CA PRO A 254 -16.65 -4.16 21.66
C PRO A 254 -16.04 -5.43 21.06
N LYS A 255 -16.87 -6.33 20.54
CA LYS A 255 -16.40 -7.57 19.91
C LYS A 255 -15.68 -7.31 18.59
N GLY A 256 -16.21 -6.41 17.76
CA GLY A 256 -15.53 -5.96 16.55
C GLY A 256 -14.16 -5.33 16.85
N ALA A 257 -14.06 -4.51 17.90
CA ALA A 257 -12.79 -3.96 18.38
C ALA A 257 -11.82 -5.05 18.87
N ALA A 258 -12.31 -6.08 19.54
CA ALA A 258 -11.50 -7.22 19.96
C ALA A 258 -10.95 -8.02 18.76
N LEU A 259 -11.76 -8.29 17.73
CA LEU A 259 -11.29 -8.94 16.51
C LEU A 259 -10.25 -8.08 15.75
N ALA A 260 -10.48 -6.77 15.70
CA ALA A 260 -9.53 -5.80 15.13
C ALA A 260 -8.20 -5.78 15.91
N PHE A 261 -8.25 -5.81 17.25
CA PHE A 261 -7.07 -5.90 18.09
C PHE A 261 -6.29 -7.20 17.85
N VAL A 262 -6.98 -8.34 17.71
CA VAL A 262 -6.34 -9.62 17.37
C VAL A 262 -5.63 -9.57 16.02
N LEU A 263 -6.23 -8.92 15.01
CA LEU A 263 -5.61 -8.71 13.69
C LEU A 263 -4.39 -7.77 13.74
N LEU A 264 -4.39 -6.79 14.66
CA LEU A 264 -3.30 -5.83 14.83
C LEU A 264 -2.00 -6.52 15.26
N ILE A 265 -2.08 -7.56 16.10
CA ILE A 265 -0.90 -8.26 16.66
C ILE A 265 0.03 -8.81 15.56
N PRO A 266 -0.41 -9.72 14.66
CA PRO A 266 0.47 -10.28 13.64
C PRO A 266 0.98 -9.23 12.65
N SER A 267 0.15 -8.23 12.29
CA SER A 267 0.55 -7.13 11.40
C SER A 267 1.65 -6.27 12.02
N MET A 268 1.51 -5.91 13.29
CA MET A 268 2.50 -5.15 14.02
C MET A 268 3.78 -5.94 14.21
N THR A 269 3.69 -7.23 14.56
CA THR A 269 4.85 -8.11 14.69
C THR A 269 5.63 -8.20 13.37
N ALA A 270 4.96 -8.42 12.23
CA ALA A 270 5.61 -8.46 10.93
C ALA A 270 6.32 -7.14 10.58
N TYR A 271 5.68 -6.01 10.84
CA TYR A 271 6.29 -4.69 10.65
C TYR A 271 7.50 -4.45 11.56
N LEU A 272 7.42 -4.82 12.84
CA LEU A 272 8.54 -4.68 13.78
C LEU A 272 9.72 -5.58 13.38
N LEU A 273 9.45 -6.81 12.93
CA LEU A 273 10.46 -7.72 12.38
C LEU A 273 11.12 -7.13 11.13
N GLN A 274 10.33 -6.58 10.21
CA GLN A 274 10.82 -5.92 9.01
C GLN A 274 11.75 -4.75 9.41
N LYS A 275 11.27 -3.84 10.25
CA LYS A 275 11.96 -2.60 10.62
C LYS A 275 13.24 -2.84 11.42
N TYR A 276 13.22 -3.74 12.39
CA TYR A 276 14.32 -3.87 13.35
C TYR A 276 15.28 -5.03 13.08
N TRP A 277 14.84 -6.05 12.33
CA TRP A 277 15.66 -7.24 12.07
C TRP A 277 16.08 -7.34 10.61
N VAL A 278 15.13 -7.31 9.67
CA VAL A 278 15.42 -7.56 8.25
C VAL A 278 16.14 -6.39 7.60
N SER A 279 15.66 -5.16 7.79
CA SER A 279 16.26 -3.97 7.18
C SER A 279 17.70 -3.68 7.62
N LYS A 280 18.17 -4.26 8.73
CA LYS A 280 19.56 -4.12 9.19
C LYS A 280 20.55 -5.05 8.47
N LYS A 281 20.05 -6.10 7.80
CA LYS A 281 20.87 -7.10 7.11
C LYS A 281 21.07 -6.80 5.62
N GLN A 282 20.73 -5.59 5.16
CA GLN A 282 20.97 -5.19 3.77
C GLN A 282 22.48 -5.07 3.53
N TYR A 283 22.99 -5.88 2.61
CA TYR A 283 24.41 -5.89 2.26
C TYR A 283 24.75 -4.66 1.40
N ILE A 284 25.77 -3.91 1.80
CA ILE A 284 26.34 -2.84 0.98
C ILE A 284 27.21 -3.52 -0.08
N THR A 285 26.71 -3.58 -1.32
CA THR A 285 27.44 -4.21 -2.45
C THR A 285 28.02 -3.18 -3.43
N VAL A 286 27.58 -1.92 -3.35
CA VAL A 286 28.08 -0.82 -4.17
C VAL A 286 29.00 0.04 -3.30
N THR A 287 30.32 -0.13 -3.47
CA THR A 287 31.35 0.62 -2.74
C THR A 287 32.04 1.68 -3.61
N GLY A 288 31.63 1.84 -4.88
CA GLY A 288 32.24 2.76 -5.83
C GLY A 288 31.34 3.06 -7.04
N LYS A 289 31.91 3.59 -8.13
CA LYS A 289 31.16 3.94 -9.35
C LYS A 289 30.53 2.67 -9.95
N PRO A 290 29.20 2.62 -10.18
CA PRO A 290 28.55 1.48 -10.80
C PRO A 290 29.17 1.23 -12.18
N THR A 291 29.79 0.06 -12.36
CA THR A 291 30.26 -0.39 -13.66
C THR A 291 29.17 -1.28 -14.25
N ALA A 292 28.74 -0.97 -15.47
CA ALA A 292 27.86 -1.88 -16.19
C ALA A 292 28.63 -3.19 -16.45
N SER A 293 28.07 -4.33 -16.06
CA SER A 293 28.64 -5.64 -16.41
C SER A 293 28.58 -5.81 -17.94
N SER A 294 29.67 -6.31 -18.52
CA SER A 294 29.74 -6.71 -19.92
C SER A 294 29.16 -8.11 -20.16
N ASN A 295 29.06 -8.94 -19.11
CA ASN A 295 28.70 -10.35 -19.21
C ASN A 295 27.22 -10.59 -18.91
N LYS A 296 26.55 -11.35 -19.78
CA LYS A 296 25.18 -11.79 -19.53
C LYS A 296 25.16 -13.00 -18.59
N VAL A 297 24.76 -12.74 -17.35
CA VAL A 297 24.64 -13.74 -16.27
C VAL A 297 23.53 -14.78 -16.57
N VAL A 298 22.57 -14.45 -17.42
CA VAL A 298 21.49 -15.36 -17.83
C VAL A 298 21.77 -15.95 -19.22
N SER A 299 21.60 -17.26 -19.36
CA SER A 299 21.79 -17.95 -20.65
C SER A 299 20.67 -17.62 -21.65
N PRO A 300 20.92 -17.70 -22.96
CA PRO A 300 19.89 -17.44 -23.97
C PRO A 300 18.62 -18.31 -23.80
N GLY A 301 18.78 -19.60 -23.51
CA GLY A 301 17.65 -20.50 -23.25
C GLY A 301 16.86 -20.12 -22.00
N ALA A 302 17.55 -19.81 -20.89
CA ALA A 302 16.89 -19.37 -19.65
C ALA A 302 16.17 -18.03 -19.83
N ARG A 303 16.75 -17.11 -20.62
CA ARG A 303 16.12 -15.83 -20.97
C ARG A 303 14.79 -16.03 -21.67
N TRP A 304 14.72 -16.93 -22.65
CA TRP A 304 13.47 -17.23 -23.34
C TRP A 304 12.45 -17.95 -22.45
N ALA A 305 12.89 -18.88 -21.60
CA ALA A 305 12.01 -19.52 -20.62
C ALA A 305 11.39 -18.49 -19.65
N ILE A 306 12.21 -17.58 -19.11
CA ILE A 306 11.74 -16.47 -18.26
C ILE A 306 10.80 -15.55 -19.02
N PHE A 307 11.12 -15.22 -20.28
CA PHE A 307 10.25 -14.40 -21.14
C PHE A 307 8.87 -15.06 -21.34
N VAL A 308 8.82 -16.37 -21.60
CA VAL A 308 7.54 -17.10 -21.74
C VAL A 308 6.74 -17.05 -20.44
N VAL A 309 7.37 -17.34 -19.29
CA VAL A 309 6.70 -17.28 -17.98
C VAL A 309 6.13 -15.88 -17.70
N VAL A 310 6.93 -14.84 -17.90
CA VAL A 310 6.51 -13.45 -17.71
C VAL A 310 5.43 -13.05 -18.70
N SER A 311 5.47 -13.55 -19.94
CA SER A 311 4.44 -13.34 -20.96
C SER A 311 3.11 -13.98 -20.57
N LEU A 312 3.12 -15.19 -20.02
CA LEU A 312 1.90 -15.86 -19.54
C LEU A 312 1.26 -15.10 -18.37
N ILE A 313 2.07 -14.66 -17.41
CA ILE A 313 1.56 -13.87 -16.28
C ILE A 313 1.04 -12.51 -16.77
N ALA A 314 1.74 -11.87 -17.71
CA ALA A 314 1.31 -10.61 -18.30
C ALA A 314 -0.01 -10.76 -19.06
N ALA A 315 -0.18 -11.85 -19.83
CA ALA A 315 -1.43 -12.17 -20.52
C ALA A 315 -2.58 -12.36 -19.53
N LEU A 316 -2.32 -13.02 -18.40
CA LEU A 316 -3.31 -13.20 -17.32
C LEU A 316 -3.73 -11.86 -16.70
N VAL A 317 -2.77 -10.97 -16.44
CA VAL A 317 -3.06 -9.62 -15.94
C VAL A 317 -3.89 -8.85 -16.96
N LEU A 318 -3.52 -8.86 -18.24
CA LEU A 318 -4.29 -8.20 -19.30
C LEU A 318 -5.71 -8.77 -19.41
N LEU A 319 -5.86 -10.09 -19.33
CA LEU A 319 -7.15 -10.75 -19.38
C LEU A 319 -8.09 -10.24 -18.28
N VAL A 320 -7.59 -10.08 -17.05
CA VAL A 320 -8.34 -9.50 -15.92
C VAL A 320 -8.86 -8.10 -16.28
N TYR A 321 -7.99 -7.20 -16.75
CA TYR A 321 -8.40 -5.82 -17.06
C TYR A 321 -9.31 -5.73 -18.28
N VAL A 322 -9.05 -6.51 -19.33
CA VAL A 322 -9.90 -6.59 -20.51
C VAL A 322 -11.29 -7.12 -20.14
N THR A 323 -11.37 -8.10 -19.23
CA THR A 323 -12.65 -8.64 -18.75
C THR A 323 -13.45 -7.60 -18.01
N ILE A 324 -12.84 -6.83 -17.11
CA ILE A 324 -13.52 -5.71 -16.43
C ILE A 324 -13.98 -4.67 -17.43
N LEU A 325 -13.12 -4.30 -18.39
CA LEU A 325 -13.48 -3.33 -19.42
C LEU A 325 -14.68 -3.82 -20.23
N TRP A 326 -14.67 -5.09 -20.68
CA TRP A 326 -15.77 -5.66 -21.42
C TRP A 326 -17.06 -5.74 -20.59
N GLY A 327 -16.97 -6.19 -19.33
CA GLY A 327 -18.15 -6.28 -18.46
C GLY A 327 -18.77 -4.94 -18.12
N ALA A 328 -18.01 -3.85 -18.15
CA ALA A 328 -18.57 -2.51 -18.02
C ALA A 328 -19.56 -2.16 -19.15
N PHE A 329 -19.36 -2.75 -20.33
CA PHE A 329 -20.27 -2.61 -21.49
C PHE A 329 -21.27 -3.76 -21.63
N ALA A 330 -21.21 -4.81 -20.80
CA ALA A 330 -22.16 -5.93 -20.89
C ALA A 330 -23.48 -5.58 -20.21
N LYS A 331 -24.61 -5.93 -20.86
CA LYS A 331 -25.95 -5.69 -20.29
C LYS A 331 -26.20 -6.53 -19.05
N THR A 332 -25.95 -7.82 -19.12
CA THR A 332 -25.88 -8.71 -17.95
C THR A 332 -24.78 -9.73 -18.16
N TRP A 333 -23.65 -9.54 -17.47
CA TRP A 333 -22.47 -10.39 -17.62
C TRP A 333 -22.80 -11.88 -17.51
N GLY A 334 -22.38 -12.67 -18.51
CA GLY A 334 -22.54 -14.12 -18.54
C GLY A 334 -23.93 -14.62 -18.95
N ASN A 335 -24.91 -13.73 -19.14
CA ASN A 335 -26.24 -14.06 -19.66
C ASN A 335 -26.54 -13.34 -20.98
N ASP A 336 -26.37 -12.01 -20.99
CA ASP A 336 -26.53 -11.15 -22.17
C ASP A 336 -25.32 -10.22 -22.25
N ASN A 337 -24.32 -10.65 -23.03
CA ASN A 337 -23.07 -9.91 -23.26
C ASN A 337 -23.20 -8.86 -24.38
N SER A 338 -24.43 -8.52 -24.80
CA SER A 338 -24.65 -7.41 -25.73
C SER A 338 -24.12 -6.10 -25.15
N LEU A 339 -23.57 -5.27 -26.06
CA LEU A 339 -22.98 -3.99 -25.70
C LEU A 339 -24.07 -2.99 -25.29
N THR A 340 -23.86 -2.34 -24.15
CA THR A 340 -24.74 -1.30 -23.61
C THR A 340 -23.94 -0.22 -22.90
N LEU A 341 -24.54 0.97 -22.79
CA LEU A 341 -24.04 2.07 -21.98
C LEU A 341 -24.83 2.24 -20.67
N ASN A 342 -25.81 1.37 -20.39
CA ASN A 342 -26.69 1.48 -19.23
C ASN A 342 -25.92 1.49 -17.89
N ASN A 343 -24.85 0.70 -17.79
CA ASN A 343 -23.99 0.69 -16.60
C ASN A 343 -23.33 2.06 -16.37
N PHE A 344 -22.82 2.70 -17.43
CA PHE A 344 -22.26 4.05 -17.35
C PHE A 344 -23.34 5.09 -17.03
N GLN A 345 -24.52 4.99 -17.65
CA GLN A 345 -25.65 5.86 -17.33
C GLN A 345 -26.03 5.78 -15.85
N TYR A 346 -26.03 4.59 -15.25
CA TYR A 346 -26.24 4.42 -13.81
C TYR A 346 -25.17 5.15 -13.00
N VAL A 347 -23.89 5.01 -13.37
CA VAL A 347 -22.81 5.72 -12.69
C VAL A 347 -22.98 7.23 -12.79
N PHE A 348 -23.31 7.79 -13.95
CA PHE A 348 -23.45 9.24 -14.12
C PHE A 348 -24.75 9.82 -13.53
N LYS A 349 -25.84 9.05 -13.48
CA LYS A 349 -27.13 9.54 -12.94
C LYS A 349 -27.28 9.31 -11.44
N VAL A 350 -26.88 8.14 -10.95
CA VAL A 350 -27.11 7.71 -9.55
C VAL A 350 -25.79 7.68 -8.79
N GLY A 351 -24.74 7.17 -9.42
CA GLY A 351 -23.42 6.97 -8.79
C GLY A 351 -22.52 8.21 -8.71
N PHE A 352 -22.87 9.30 -9.38
CA PHE A 352 -21.92 10.38 -9.67
C PHE A 352 -21.48 11.12 -8.40
N LYS A 353 -22.36 11.20 -7.39
CA LYS A 353 -22.00 11.74 -6.08
C LYS A 353 -20.81 11.00 -5.46
N ALA A 354 -20.76 9.67 -5.55
CA ALA A 354 -19.63 8.92 -4.99
C ALA A 354 -18.33 9.18 -5.77
N VAL A 355 -18.41 9.45 -7.08
CA VAL A 355 -17.27 9.88 -7.90
C VAL A 355 -16.73 11.21 -7.41
N LEU A 356 -17.60 12.20 -7.24
CA LEU A 356 -17.26 13.53 -6.74
C LEU A 356 -16.70 13.49 -5.32
N ASP A 357 -17.39 12.80 -4.39
CA ASP A 357 -16.97 12.68 -3.01
C ASP A 357 -15.57 12.04 -2.91
N THR A 358 -15.31 10.99 -3.70
CA THR A 358 -13.98 10.33 -3.79
C THR A 358 -12.91 11.28 -4.31
N LEU A 359 -13.20 12.01 -5.38
CA LEU A 359 -12.29 13.02 -5.95
C LEU A 359 -11.99 14.15 -4.96
N VAL A 360 -13.00 14.65 -4.26
CA VAL A 360 -12.86 15.71 -3.25
C VAL A 360 -11.99 15.21 -2.10
N ILE A 361 -12.29 14.02 -1.55
CA ILE A 361 -11.53 13.47 -0.43
C ILE A 361 -10.09 13.17 -0.82
N ALA A 362 -9.85 12.46 -1.92
CA ALA A 362 -8.50 12.13 -2.38
C ALA A 362 -7.72 13.39 -2.81
N GLY A 363 -8.37 14.31 -3.51
CA GLY A 363 -7.78 15.56 -4.00
C GLY A 363 -7.40 16.53 -2.88
N LEU A 364 -8.16 16.58 -1.78
CA LEU A 364 -7.84 17.42 -0.61
C LEU A 364 -6.85 16.74 0.34
N SER A 365 -7.05 15.46 0.65
CA SER A 365 -6.21 14.75 1.63
C SER A 365 -4.77 14.53 1.14
N THR A 366 -4.60 14.24 -0.16
CA THR A 366 -3.30 13.86 -0.71
C THR A 366 -2.24 14.97 -0.65
N PRO A 367 -2.50 16.22 -1.09
CA PRO A 367 -1.53 17.31 -0.96
C PRO A 367 -1.16 17.60 0.49
N ILE A 368 -2.13 17.61 1.39
CA ILE A 368 -1.90 17.86 2.82
C ILE A 368 -1.02 16.74 3.39
N SER A 369 -1.35 15.49 3.10
CA SER A 369 -0.59 14.31 3.52
C SER A 369 0.85 14.34 3.01
N GLY A 370 1.05 14.66 1.73
CA GLY A 370 2.37 14.79 1.12
C GLY A 370 3.20 15.91 1.76
N ILE A 371 2.59 17.09 1.98
CA ILE A 371 3.29 18.24 2.57
C ILE A 371 3.70 17.91 4.01
N LEU A 372 2.78 17.41 4.82
CA LEU A 372 3.08 16.99 6.20
C LEU A 372 4.17 15.90 6.21
N GLY A 373 4.10 14.94 5.30
CA GLY A 373 5.11 13.90 5.16
C GLY A 373 6.50 14.45 4.82
N MET A 374 6.60 15.43 3.93
CA MET A 374 7.89 16.08 3.60
C MET A 374 8.44 16.91 4.74
N VAL A 375 7.57 17.63 5.47
CA VAL A 375 7.99 18.36 6.68
C VAL A 375 8.51 17.40 7.73
N ILE A 376 7.80 16.29 7.99
CA ILE A 376 8.25 15.25 8.91
C ILE A 376 9.57 14.63 8.43
N ALA A 377 9.72 14.33 7.14
CA ALA A 377 10.98 13.81 6.58
C ALA A 377 12.15 14.77 6.82
N PHE A 378 11.96 16.06 6.54
CA PHE A 378 12.97 17.09 6.78
C PHE A 378 13.36 17.16 8.26
N LEU A 379 12.39 17.22 9.16
CA LEU A 379 12.65 17.26 10.61
C LEU A 379 13.37 15.99 11.07
N VAL A 380 12.90 14.81 10.66
CA VAL A 380 13.47 13.52 11.06
C VAL A 380 14.84 13.29 10.45
N VAL A 381 15.23 13.88 9.32
CA VAL A 381 16.57 13.70 8.73
C VAL A 381 17.54 14.80 9.16
N ARG A 382 17.13 16.06 9.07
CA ARG A 382 18.02 17.23 9.22
C ARG A 382 18.06 17.81 10.63
N LYS A 383 17.07 17.53 11.49
CA LYS A 383 16.99 18.14 12.84
C LYS A 383 17.18 17.10 13.94
N GLN A 384 17.72 17.56 15.07
CA GLN A 384 17.86 16.81 16.31
C GLN A 384 16.94 17.47 17.35
N PHE A 385 15.99 16.69 17.90
CA PHE A 385 15.04 17.18 18.89
C PHE A 385 14.47 16.04 19.73
N ILE A 386 14.00 16.36 20.93
CA ILE A 386 13.31 15.42 21.80
C ILE A 386 12.00 14.99 21.14
N GLY A 387 11.78 13.68 21.02
CA GLY A 387 10.61 13.13 20.36
C GLY A 387 10.80 12.83 18.86
N ARG A 388 11.98 13.10 18.27
CA ARG A 388 12.30 12.70 16.88
C ARG A 388 11.99 11.23 16.60
N ARG A 389 12.41 10.34 17.51
CA ARG A 389 12.17 8.89 17.37
C ARG A 389 10.69 8.51 17.52
N TYR A 390 9.94 9.25 18.33
CA TYR A 390 8.49 9.09 18.46
C TYR A 390 7.80 9.52 17.17
N MET A 391 8.14 10.71 16.64
CA MET A 391 7.62 11.21 15.37
C MET A 391 7.90 10.24 14.22
N GLU A 392 9.13 9.73 14.09
CA GLU A 392 9.50 8.73 13.08
C GLU A 392 8.75 7.40 13.25
N PHE A 393 8.60 6.91 14.49
CA PHE A 393 7.91 5.65 14.76
C PHE A 393 6.41 5.76 14.48
N THR A 394 5.75 6.75 15.07
CA THR A 394 4.29 6.95 14.99
C THR A 394 3.85 7.29 13.58
N SER A 395 4.62 8.11 12.86
CA SER A 395 4.29 8.47 11.48
C SER A 395 4.33 7.25 10.54
N MET A 396 5.24 6.30 10.76
CA MET A 396 5.29 5.04 10.00
C MET A 396 4.30 3.99 10.50
N LEU A 397 3.76 4.13 11.72
CA LEU A 397 2.82 3.19 12.33
C LEU A 397 1.54 3.04 11.49
N SER A 398 1.06 4.14 10.88
CA SER A 398 -0.11 4.13 9.99
C SER A 398 0.03 3.18 8.80
N PHE A 399 1.24 2.85 8.35
CA PHE A 399 1.47 1.88 7.28
C PHE A 399 1.33 0.43 7.77
N ALA A 400 1.76 0.18 9.01
CA ALA A 400 1.79 -1.16 9.62
C ALA A 400 0.43 -1.66 10.12
N VAL A 401 -0.47 -0.73 10.45
CA VAL A 401 -1.79 -1.06 10.98
C VAL A 401 -2.73 -1.45 9.83
N PRO A 402 -3.53 -2.52 9.95
CA PRO A 402 -4.57 -2.84 8.98
C PRO A 402 -5.59 -1.70 8.80
N GLY A 403 -6.06 -1.46 7.57
CA GLY A 403 -7.01 -0.37 7.32
C GLY A 403 -8.34 -0.53 8.07
N THR A 404 -8.80 -1.77 8.25
CA THR A 404 -9.98 -2.08 9.07
C THR A 404 -9.80 -1.67 10.53
N VAL A 405 -8.63 -1.94 11.11
CA VAL A 405 -8.28 -1.53 12.47
C VAL A 405 -8.30 -0.01 12.57
N ILE A 406 -7.71 0.72 11.62
CA ILE A 406 -7.78 2.19 11.63
C ILE A 406 -9.23 2.69 11.51
N GLY A 407 -10.04 2.14 10.59
CA GLY A 407 -11.43 2.55 10.41
C GLY A 407 -12.25 2.39 11.70
N ILE A 408 -12.16 1.22 12.33
CA ILE A 408 -12.82 0.94 13.61
C ILE A 408 -12.30 1.89 14.70
N GLY A 409 -10.99 2.09 14.81
CA GLY A 409 -10.40 3.01 15.79
C GLY A 409 -10.88 4.44 15.62
N TYR A 410 -11.04 4.92 14.40
CA TYR A 410 -11.54 6.27 14.12
C TYR A 410 -12.99 6.43 14.57
N ILE A 411 -13.87 5.46 14.32
CA ILE A 411 -15.24 5.50 14.88
C ILE A 411 -15.18 5.54 16.41
N LEU A 412 -14.42 4.65 17.05
CA LEU A 412 -14.35 4.56 18.51
C LEU A 412 -13.71 5.79 19.18
N ALA A 413 -12.87 6.51 18.45
CA ALA A 413 -12.19 7.73 18.90
C ALA A 413 -13.02 9.00 18.69
N PHE A 414 -13.73 9.10 17.56
CA PHE A 414 -14.35 10.34 17.12
C PHE A 414 -15.88 10.26 16.98
N ASN A 415 -16.50 9.32 17.70
CA ASN A 415 -17.96 9.21 17.85
C ASN A 415 -18.42 9.55 19.29
N SER A 416 -17.54 10.14 20.10
CA SER A 416 -17.83 10.55 21.48
C SER A 416 -17.16 11.88 21.80
N ALA A 417 -17.63 12.57 22.85
CA ALA A 417 -16.97 13.77 23.35
C ALA A 417 -15.46 13.54 23.56
N PRO A 418 -14.60 14.51 23.26
CA PRO A 418 -14.90 15.89 22.88
C PRO A 418 -15.10 16.14 21.36
N PHE A 419 -14.89 15.13 20.50
CA PHE A 419 -14.88 15.31 19.04
C PHE A 419 -15.88 14.38 18.34
N TYR A 420 -17.06 14.90 17.98
CA TYR A 420 -18.07 14.19 17.19
C TYR A 420 -17.84 14.40 15.69
N LEU A 421 -16.92 13.65 15.09
CA LEU A 421 -16.57 13.77 13.67
C LEU A 421 -17.28 12.75 12.78
N THR A 422 -17.88 11.72 13.37
CA THR A 422 -18.57 10.65 12.63
C THR A 422 -19.67 11.21 11.74
N GLY A 423 -19.73 10.76 10.49
CA GLY A 423 -20.69 11.23 9.48
C GLY A 423 -20.31 12.53 8.75
N THR A 424 -19.23 13.21 9.16
CA THR A 424 -18.74 14.45 8.53
C THR A 424 -17.63 14.19 7.51
N LEU A 425 -17.31 15.18 6.65
CA LEU A 425 -16.15 15.10 5.77
C LEU A 425 -14.81 15.03 6.54
N ALA A 426 -14.77 15.64 7.73
CA ALA A 426 -13.53 15.80 8.49
C ALA A 426 -12.95 14.44 8.93
N ILE A 427 -13.78 13.49 9.37
CA ILE A 427 -13.29 12.17 9.78
C ILE A 427 -12.62 11.41 8.62
N LEU A 428 -13.18 11.53 7.40
CA LEU A 428 -12.62 10.95 6.18
C LEU A 428 -11.32 11.64 5.78
N LEU A 429 -11.29 12.97 5.74
CA LEU A 429 -10.08 13.72 5.40
C LEU A 429 -8.94 13.44 6.38
N LEU A 430 -9.20 13.50 7.69
CA LEU A 430 -8.20 13.23 8.72
C LEU A 430 -7.71 11.79 8.64
N ASN A 431 -8.61 10.82 8.45
CA ASN A 431 -8.21 9.44 8.26
C ASN A 431 -7.24 9.27 7.09
N PHE A 432 -7.57 9.83 5.93
CA PHE A 432 -6.76 9.69 4.72
C PHE A 432 -5.44 10.45 4.82
N ILE A 433 -5.45 11.66 5.39
CA ILE A 433 -4.23 12.44 5.62
C ILE A 433 -3.23 11.62 6.44
N PHE A 434 -3.63 11.16 7.63
CA PHE A 434 -2.73 10.46 8.54
C PHE A 434 -2.44 9.01 8.15
N ARG A 435 -3.31 8.37 7.35
CA ARG A 435 -3.07 7.06 6.76
C ARG A 435 -1.93 7.10 5.74
N TYR A 436 -1.90 8.13 4.89
CA TYR A 436 -1.00 8.19 3.73
C TYR A 436 0.23 9.10 3.91
N ILE A 437 0.39 9.75 5.07
CA ILE A 437 1.61 10.52 5.42
C ILE A 437 2.92 9.71 5.22
N PRO A 438 3.01 8.40 5.55
CA PRO A 438 4.22 7.61 5.33
C PRO A 438 4.78 7.70 3.91
N VAL A 439 3.91 7.86 2.90
CA VAL A 439 4.32 7.93 1.49
C VAL A 439 5.20 9.16 1.24
N GLY A 440 4.76 10.33 1.74
CA GLY A 440 5.55 11.55 1.68
C GLY A 440 6.84 11.46 2.50
N ILE A 441 6.79 10.80 3.66
CA ILE A 441 7.98 10.63 4.51
C ILE A 441 9.03 9.77 3.82
N GLN A 442 8.65 8.61 3.28
CA GLN A 442 9.61 7.70 2.63
C GLN A 442 10.26 8.36 1.42
N GLY A 443 9.47 9.04 0.58
CA GLY A 443 9.99 9.80 -0.56
C GLY A 443 10.96 10.90 -0.13
N GLY A 444 10.58 11.70 0.88
CA GLY A 444 11.42 12.78 1.40
C GLY A 444 12.71 12.28 2.06
N VAL A 445 12.62 11.24 2.89
CA VAL A 445 13.79 10.64 3.56
C VAL A 445 14.76 10.04 2.54
N ALA A 446 14.25 9.36 1.51
CA ALA A 446 15.08 8.75 0.47
C ALA A 446 15.94 9.80 -0.26
N VAL A 447 15.37 10.95 -0.59
CA VAL A 447 16.11 12.04 -1.25
C VAL A 447 17.02 12.77 -0.27
N LEU A 448 16.53 13.15 0.91
CA LEU A 448 17.32 13.92 1.88
C LEU A 448 18.55 13.16 2.37
N LYS A 449 18.50 11.83 2.46
CA LYS A 449 19.67 11.01 2.81
C LYS A 449 20.71 10.92 1.69
N GLN A 450 20.33 11.17 0.44
CA GLN A 450 21.26 11.19 -0.70
C GLN A 450 21.93 12.56 -0.87
N ILE A 451 21.32 13.63 -0.35
CA ILE A 451 21.86 14.99 -0.42
C ILE A 451 22.78 15.23 0.78
N ASP A 452 24.06 15.41 0.50
CA ASP A 452 25.07 15.70 1.53
C ASP A 452 24.74 17.01 2.28
N PRO A 453 24.78 17.02 3.63
CA PRO A 453 24.55 18.23 4.42
C PRO A 453 25.46 19.41 4.06
N SER A 454 26.67 19.15 3.54
CA SER A 454 27.63 20.19 3.16
C SER A 454 27.10 21.15 2.09
N ILE A 455 26.14 20.74 1.27
CA ILE A 455 25.50 21.63 0.27
C ILE A 455 24.65 22.69 0.98
N GLU A 456 23.97 22.32 2.06
CA GLU A 456 23.17 23.25 2.87
C GLU A 456 24.09 24.12 3.75
N GLU A 457 25.15 23.54 4.31
CA GLU A 457 26.15 24.25 5.12
C GLU A 457 26.92 25.29 4.32
N ALA A 458 27.36 24.96 3.10
CA ALA A 458 28.04 25.91 2.21
C ALA A 458 27.18 27.12 1.87
N ALA A 459 25.85 26.94 1.74
CA ALA A 459 24.95 28.06 1.52
C ALA A 459 24.88 28.98 2.74
N VAL A 460 24.82 28.40 3.94
CA VAL A 460 24.83 29.14 5.20
C VAL A 460 26.16 29.87 5.42
N ASP A 461 27.29 29.24 5.10
CA ASP A 461 28.62 29.83 5.17
C ASP A 461 28.78 31.02 4.22
N LEU A 462 28.13 30.97 3.05
CA LEU A 462 28.05 32.09 2.10
C LEU A 462 27.02 33.17 2.50
N GLY A 463 26.44 33.08 3.70
CA GLY A 463 25.55 34.09 4.27
C GLY A 463 24.06 33.87 3.98
N ALA A 464 23.67 32.74 3.40
CA ALA A 464 22.24 32.42 3.25
C ALA A 464 21.62 32.05 4.60
N ASP A 465 20.41 32.57 4.88
CA ASP A 465 19.65 32.13 6.05
C ASP A 465 19.02 30.74 5.81
N SER A 466 18.50 30.13 6.89
CA SER A 466 17.87 28.80 6.82
C SER A 466 16.67 28.75 5.86
N ASN A 467 15.93 29.86 5.73
CA ASN A 467 14.78 29.94 4.84
C ASN A 467 15.21 30.01 3.37
N THR A 468 16.25 30.80 3.05
CA THR A 468 16.82 30.88 1.70
C THR A 468 17.43 29.55 1.29
N THR A 469 18.20 28.92 2.18
CA THR A 469 18.80 27.59 1.97
C THR A 469 17.72 26.56 1.68
N PHE A 470 16.67 26.50 2.50
CA PHE A 470 15.56 25.57 2.26
C PHE A 470 14.84 25.84 0.93
N ARG A 471 14.45 27.09 0.65
CA ARG A 471 13.64 27.42 -0.53
C ARG A 471 14.39 27.30 -1.85
N LYS A 472 15.68 27.65 -1.88
CA LYS A 472 16.47 27.69 -3.12
C LYS A 472 17.31 26.43 -3.37
N ILE A 473 17.59 25.64 -2.35
CA ILE A 473 18.48 24.46 -2.46
C ILE A 473 17.72 23.19 -2.11
N THR A 474 17.31 23.03 -0.85
CA THR A 474 16.71 21.77 -0.37
C THR A 474 15.39 21.46 -1.06
N LEU A 475 14.47 22.44 -1.13
CA LEU A 475 13.13 22.26 -1.68
C LEU A 475 13.17 21.88 -3.18
N PRO A 476 13.90 22.58 -4.07
CA PRO A 476 14.02 22.18 -5.48
C PRO A 476 14.54 20.76 -5.68
N LEU A 477 15.47 20.31 -4.84
CA LEU A 477 16.00 18.94 -4.89
C LEU A 477 14.97 17.91 -4.40
N MET A 478 14.08 18.29 -3.47
CA MET A 478 13.02 17.44 -2.92
C MET A 478 11.77 17.35 -3.80
N ILE A 479 11.52 18.35 -4.66
CA ILE A 479 10.29 18.46 -5.48
C ILE A 479 9.97 17.19 -6.29
N PRO A 480 10.91 16.56 -7.01
CA PRO A 480 10.60 15.36 -7.80
C PRO A 480 10.08 14.20 -6.94
N ALA A 481 10.68 13.98 -5.76
CA ALA A 481 10.23 12.95 -4.84
C ALA A 481 8.89 13.30 -4.17
N PHE A 482 8.66 14.58 -3.88
CA PHE A 482 7.37 15.04 -3.38
C PHE A 482 6.24 14.69 -4.35
N PHE A 483 6.36 15.02 -5.63
CA PHE A 483 5.31 14.71 -6.60
C PHE A 483 5.17 13.20 -6.87
N SER A 484 6.26 12.45 -6.83
CA SER A 484 6.19 10.98 -6.92
C SER A 484 5.41 10.39 -5.74
N GLY A 485 5.69 10.87 -4.52
CA GLY A 485 4.94 10.47 -3.33
C GLY A 485 3.48 10.93 -3.39
N LEU A 486 3.22 12.12 -3.92
CA LEU A 486 1.88 12.66 -4.12
C LEU A 486 1.04 11.78 -5.05
N ILE A 487 1.60 11.34 -6.18
CA ILE A 487 0.93 10.43 -7.12
C ILE A 487 0.57 9.12 -6.40
N PHE A 488 1.51 8.53 -5.68
CA PHE A 488 1.27 7.27 -4.98
C PHE A 488 0.20 7.41 -3.88
N ALA A 489 0.26 8.49 -3.10
CA ALA A 489 -0.76 8.79 -2.10
C ALA A 489 -2.14 9.04 -2.73
N PHE A 490 -2.20 9.70 -3.89
CA PHE A 490 -3.44 9.94 -4.63
C PHE A 490 -4.05 8.62 -5.11
N VAL A 491 -3.25 7.76 -5.74
CA VAL A 491 -3.65 6.42 -6.18
C VAL A 491 -4.19 5.61 -5.00
N ARG A 492 -3.45 5.57 -3.88
CA ARG A 492 -3.87 4.84 -2.67
C ARG A 492 -5.12 5.44 -2.03
N GLY A 493 -5.30 6.77 -2.09
CA GLY A 493 -6.51 7.45 -1.64
C GLY A 493 -7.72 7.10 -2.51
N MET A 494 -7.60 7.18 -3.84
CA MET A 494 -8.69 6.86 -4.78
C MET A 494 -9.13 5.39 -4.67
N THR A 495 -8.22 4.49 -4.32
CA THR A 495 -8.46 3.04 -4.24
C THR A 495 -8.72 2.53 -2.82
N ALA A 496 -8.82 3.42 -1.84
CA ALA A 496 -9.03 3.08 -0.43
C ALA A 496 -10.41 2.45 -0.18
N ILE A 497 -10.46 1.33 0.54
CA ILE A 497 -11.74 0.73 0.98
C ILE A 497 -11.72 0.36 2.47
N SER A 498 -10.66 -0.29 2.95
CA SER A 498 -10.66 -0.95 4.26
C SER A 498 -10.96 -0.03 5.45
N ALA A 499 -10.42 1.19 5.46
CA ALA A 499 -10.75 2.18 6.49
C ALA A 499 -12.01 2.99 6.12
N ALA A 500 -12.17 3.29 4.82
CA ALA A 500 -13.22 4.15 4.31
C ALA A 500 -14.62 3.58 4.56
N ILE A 501 -14.82 2.28 4.41
CA ILE A 501 -16.13 1.62 4.56
C ILE A 501 -16.75 1.81 5.95
N PHE A 502 -15.92 2.04 6.97
CA PHE A 502 -16.36 2.33 8.33
C PHE A 502 -16.76 3.80 8.53
N LEU A 503 -16.22 4.71 7.70
CA LEU A 503 -16.30 6.15 7.90
C LEU A 503 -17.26 6.86 6.94
N VAL A 504 -17.69 6.18 5.87
CA VAL A 504 -18.70 6.70 4.95
C VAL A 504 -20.05 6.90 5.63
N SER A 505 -20.86 7.80 5.08
CA SER A 505 -22.19 8.13 5.56
C SER A 505 -23.12 8.43 4.39
N ALA A 506 -24.41 8.67 4.67
CA ALA A 506 -25.35 9.11 3.64
C ALA A 506 -24.92 10.42 2.94
N ARG A 507 -24.14 11.27 3.62
CA ARG A 507 -23.65 12.55 3.08
C ARG A 507 -22.37 12.41 2.26
N TRP A 508 -21.52 11.45 2.60
CA TRP A 508 -20.19 11.26 2.02
C TRP A 508 -19.94 9.79 1.73
N ASN A 509 -19.85 9.43 0.46
CA ASN A 509 -19.67 8.03 0.04
C ASN A 509 -18.52 7.85 -0.96
N PHE A 510 -17.89 6.69 -0.95
CA PHE A 510 -16.71 6.40 -1.78
C PHE A 510 -17.06 5.53 -2.98
N MET A 511 -16.34 5.73 -4.10
CA MET A 511 -16.50 4.90 -5.29
C MET A 511 -16.22 3.43 -4.99
N THR A 512 -15.20 3.15 -4.17
CA THR A 512 -14.84 1.78 -3.80
C THR A 512 -15.92 1.08 -2.98
N VAL A 513 -16.60 1.81 -2.09
CA VAL A 513 -17.75 1.32 -1.33
C VAL A 513 -18.95 1.11 -2.25
N GLN A 514 -19.18 2.01 -3.22
CA GLN A 514 -20.22 1.82 -4.23
C GLN A 514 -19.97 0.60 -5.11
N ILE A 515 -18.73 0.38 -5.56
CA ILE A 515 -18.37 -0.82 -6.31
C ILE A 515 -18.70 -2.06 -5.49
N MET A 516 -18.28 -2.10 -4.22
CA MET A 516 -18.60 -3.21 -3.31
C MET A 516 -20.12 -3.45 -3.22
N SER A 517 -20.89 -2.39 -2.97
CA SER A 517 -22.35 -2.49 -2.88
C SER A 517 -23.01 -2.99 -4.17
N GLN A 518 -22.49 -2.61 -5.34
CA GLN A 518 -22.96 -3.13 -6.64
C GLN A 518 -22.64 -4.63 -6.80
N VAL A 519 -21.45 -5.07 -6.36
CA VAL A 519 -21.07 -6.50 -6.38
C VAL A 519 -21.98 -7.31 -5.46
N GLU A 520 -22.22 -6.85 -4.23
CA GLU A 520 -23.14 -7.51 -3.29
C GLU A 520 -24.58 -7.56 -3.82
N SER A 521 -25.00 -6.54 -4.56
CA SER A 521 -26.31 -6.51 -5.23
C SER A 521 -26.39 -7.38 -6.50
N GLY A 522 -25.31 -8.07 -6.88
CA GLY A 522 -25.24 -8.84 -8.13
C GLY A 522 -25.16 -7.99 -9.41
N ARG A 523 -25.03 -6.66 -9.30
CA ARG A 523 -24.93 -5.72 -10.43
C ARG A 523 -23.47 -5.61 -10.92
N ILE A 524 -22.93 -6.73 -11.39
CA ILE A 524 -21.53 -6.88 -11.81
C ILE A 524 -21.13 -5.89 -12.93
N GLY A 525 -22.02 -5.63 -13.89
CA GLY A 525 -21.76 -4.66 -14.96
C GLY A 525 -21.61 -3.22 -14.45
N ALA A 526 -22.43 -2.81 -13.48
CA ALA A 526 -22.32 -1.50 -12.84
C ALA A 526 -21.04 -1.38 -12.00
N ALA A 527 -20.69 -2.44 -11.26
CA ALA A 527 -19.42 -2.53 -10.53
C ALA A 527 -18.21 -2.35 -11.47
N ALA A 528 -18.22 -3.06 -12.61
CA ALA A 528 -17.18 -2.94 -13.62
C ALA A 528 -17.10 -1.53 -14.23
N ALA A 529 -18.24 -0.88 -14.50
CA ALA A 529 -18.26 0.50 -15.02
C ALA A 529 -17.65 1.51 -14.02
N PHE A 530 -17.99 1.40 -12.73
CA PHE A 530 -17.33 2.20 -11.69
C PHE A 530 -15.82 1.93 -11.62
N SER A 531 -15.38 0.67 -11.72
CA SER A 531 -13.96 0.31 -11.76
C SER A 531 -13.23 0.93 -12.96
N VAL A 532 -13.83 0.90 -14.16
CA VAL A 532 -13.26 1.52 -15.37
C VAL A 532 -13.14 3.03 -15.19
N ILE A 533 -14.18 3.71 -14.70
CA ILE A 533 -14.15 5.15 -14.44
C ILE A 533 -13.07 5.50 -13.40
N LEU A 534 -12.96 4.72 -12.34
CA LEU A 534 -11.98 4.94 -11.28
C LEU A 534 -10.54 4.82 -11.81
N VAL A 535 -10.25 3.77 -12.59
CA VAL A 535 -8.94 3.60 -13.24
C VAL A 535 -8.67 4.74 -14.23
N ALA A 536 -9.66 5.14 -15.04
CA ALA A 536 -9.51 6.24 -15.98
C ALA A 536 -9.17 7.56 -15.27
N ILE A 537 -9.88 7.90 -14.19
CA ILE A 537 -9.59 9.09 -13.37
C ILE A 537 -8.15 9.08 -12.86
N ILE A 538 -7.69 7.94 -12.34
CA ILE A 538 -6.34 7.81 -11.79
C ILE A 538 -5.30 7.99 -12.91
N LEU A 539 -5.49 7.35 -14.07
CA LEU A 539 -4.59 7.48 -15.22
C LEU A 539 -4.51 8.92 -15.74
N VAL A 540 -5.65 9.62 -15.82
CA VAL A 540 -5.70 11.04 -16.20
C VAL A 540 -4.95 11.90 -15.17
N ALA A 541 -5.20 11.70 -13.87
CA ALA A 541 -4.51 12.45 -12.82
C ALA A 541 -2.99 12.23 -12.86
N MET A 542 -2.54 10.98 -13.06
CA MET A 542 -1.13 10.65 -13.23
C MET A 542 -0.52 11.33 -14.45
N ALA A 543 -1.22 11.32 -15.58
CA ALA A 543 -0.77 11.98 -16.81
C ALA A 543 -0.63 13.49 -16.63
N VAL A 544 -1.61 14.13 -15.97
CA VAL A 544 -1.59 15.57 -15.66
C VAL A 544 -0.41 15.92 -14.76
N ILE A 545 -0.19 15.18 -13.65
CA ILE A 545 0.94 15.45 -12.75
C ILE A 545 2.27 15.27 -13.48
N LYS A 546 2.41 14.21 -14.29
CA LYS A 546 3.61 13.97 -15.09
C LYS A 546 3.86 15.08 -16.11
N PHE A 547 2.81 15.60 -16.74
CA PHE A 547 2.91 16.72 -17.68
C PHE A 547 3.42 17.98 -16.97
N ILE A 548 2.84 18.32 -15.81
CA ILE A 548 3.26 19.47 -14.99
C ILE A 548 4.74 19.36 -14.59
N LEU A 549 5.16 18.18 -14.14
CA LEU A 549 6.56 17.91 -13.78
C LEU A 549 7.52 18.12 -14.93
N ARG A 550 7.17 17.62 -16.12
CA ARG A 550 8.01 17.73 -17.31
C ARG A 550 8.16 19.17 -17.77
N VAL A 551 7.06 19.94 -17.77
CA VAL A 551 7.05 21.34 -18.22
C VAL A 551 7.78 22.25 -17.23
N LYS A 552 7.49 22.13 -15.93
CA LYS A 552 7.94 23.11 -14.92
C LYS A 552 9.35 22.83 -14.39
N TYR A 553 9.75 21.56 -14.28
CA TYR A 553 11.00 21.18 -13.62
C TYR A 553 11.99 20.49 -14.56
N LYS A 554 11.69 20.42 -15.87
CA LYS A 554 12.46 19.68 -16.90
C LYS A 554 12.90 18.29 -16.44
N THR A 555 12.17 17.71 -15.49
CA THR A 555 12.58 16.48 -14.84
C THR A 555 12.11 15.34 -15.72
N THR A 556 13.04 14.61 -16.31
CA THR A 556 12.83 13.25 -16.80
C THR A 556 12.74 12.34 -15.57
N SER A 557 11.75 12.55 -14.69
CA SER A 557 11.65 11.75 -13.47
C SER A 557 11.46 10.28 -13.87
N SER A 558 12.41 9.46 -13.42
CA SER A 558 12.54 8.04 -13.76
C SER A 558 11.50 7.18 -13.07
N ILE A 559 10.82 7.69 -12.04
CA ILE A 559 10.05 6.89 -11.09
C ILE A 559 8.75 6.31 -11.71
N LEU A 560 8.32 6.83 -12.86
CA LEU A 560 7.20 6.29 -13.66
C LEU A 560 7.59 5.94 -15.11
N THR A 561 8.87 6.08 -15.47
CA THR A 561 9.43 5.62 -16.77
C THR A 561 10.34 4.41 -16.62
N GLN A 562 10.69 4.03 -15.39
CA GLN A 562 11.43 2.81 -15.08
C GLN A 562 10.48 1.66 -14.85
#